data_AF-A0A965GUP5-F1
#
_entry.id   AF-A0A965GUP5-F1
#
_cell.length_a   1.000
_cell.length_b   1.000
_cell.length_c   1.000
_cell.angle_alpha   90.00
_cell.angle_beta   90.00
_cell.angle_gamma   90.00
#
_symmetry.space_group_name_H-M   'P 1'
#
loop_
_entity.id
_entity.type
_entity.pdbx_description
1 polymer ?
#
loop_
_entity_poly.entity_id
_entity_poly.type
_entity_poly.pdbx_seq_one_letter_code
_entity_poly.pdbx_strand_id
1 'polypeptide(L)' 'LLLVIGSEGKGLSRLVQENCDAILSIPIAKETESLNAGIAASVALYEVAKARLK' A
#
# COMPACT_ATOMS: atom_id res chain seq x y z
N LEU A 1 2.64 -13.69 3.64
CA LEU A 1 2.40 -12.32 3.13
C LEU A 1 2.09 -11.41 4.30
N LEU A 2 2.94 -10.41 4.54
CA LEU A 2 2.68 -9.31 5.45
C LEU A 2 2.49 -8.04 4.61
N LEU A 3 1.36 -7.37 4.78
CA LEU A 3 1.12 -6.07 4.14
C LEU A 3 1.43 -4.97 5.15
N VAL A 4 2.38 -4.11 4.83
CA VAL A 4 2.76 -2.97 5.68
C VAL A 4 2.23 -1.69 5.06
N ILE A 5 1.47 -0.93 5.84
CA ILE A 5 0.89 0.36 5.40
C ILE A 5 1.53 1.47 6.21
N GLY A 6 1.95 2.52 5.50
CA GLY A 6 2.56 3.71 6.11
C GLY A 6 1.57 4.53 6.92
N SER A 7 2.07 5.41 7.78
CA SER A 7 1.23 6.38 8.46
C SER A 7 0.72 7.44 7.49
N GLU A 8 -0.39 8.09 7.83
CA GLU A 8 -0.86 9.24 7.08
C GLU A 8 0.19 10.37 7.10
N GLY A 9 0.34 11.05 5.95
CA GLY A 9 1.32 12.10 5.74
C GLY A 9 2.73 11.57 5.49
N LYS A 10 3.39 10.98 6.51
CA LYS A 10 4.81 10.58 6.40
C LYS A 10 5.04 9.25 5.66
N GLY A 11 4.00 8.43 5.49
CA GLY A 11 4.10 7.15 4.81
C GLY A 11 4.95 6.13 5.58
N LEU A 12 5.61 5.23 4.85
CA LEU A 12 6.50 4.24 5.43
C LEU A 12 7.83 4.89 5.83
N SER A 13 8.30 4.63 7.04
CA SER A 13 9.65 5.07 7.42
C SER A 13 10.69 4.36 6.56
N ARG A 14 11.84 5.01 6.34
CA ARG A 14 12.94 4.46 5.53
C ARG A 14 13.36 3.05 6.00
N LEU A 15 13.56 2.88 7.31
CA LEU A 15 13.94 1.58 7.87
C LEU A 15 12.89 0.50 7.60
N VAL A 16 11.60 0.84 7.68
CA VAL A 16 10.53 -0.11 7.35
C VAL A 16 10.56 -0.48 5.87
N GLN A 17 10.79 0.48 4.97
CA GLN A 17 10.93 0.21 3.53
C GLN A 17 12.12 -0.71 3.23
N GLU A 18 13.27 -0.48 3.89
CA GLU A 18 14.48 -1.30 3.71
C GLU A 18 14.31 -2.75 4.21
N ASN A 19 13.37 -3.00 5.12
CA ASN A 19 13.04 -4.35 5.61
C ASN A 19 11.91 -5.03 4.82
N CYS A 20 11.26 -4.34 3.89
CA CYS A 20 10.24 -4.94 3.04
C CYS A 20 10.89 -5.62 1.82
N ASP A 21 10.47 -6.85 1.50
CA ASP A 21 10.94 -7.56 0.31
C ASP A 21 10.56 -6.85 -1.00
N ALA A 22 9.47 -6.08 -0.99
CA ALA A 22 8.99 -5.31 -2.12
C ALA A 22 8.24 -4.05 -1.65
N ILE A 23 8.31 -2.99 -2.47
CA ILE A 23 7.52 -1.77 -2.33
C ILE A 23 6.52 -1.72 -3.49
N LEU A 24 5.26 -1.42 -3.17
CA LEU A 24 4.15 -1.37 -4.12
C LEU A 24 3.49 0.00 -4.08
N SER A 25 2.94 0.43 -5.22
CA SER A 25 2.14 1.65 -5.33
C SER A 25 0.79 1.34 -5.99
N ILE A 26 -0.24 2.05 -5.56
CA ILE A 26 -1.54 2.05 -6.23
C ILE A 26 -1.48 3.19 -7.27
N PRO A 27 -1.71 2.91 -8.56
CA PRO A 27 -1.81 3.97 -9.55
C PRO A 27 -2.96 4.92 -9.21
N ILE A 28 -2.68 6.21 -9.17
CA ILE A 28 -3.67 7.27 -8.91
C ILE A 28 -3.61 8.33 -10.00
N ALA A 29 -4.68 9.10 -10.15
CA ALA A 29 -4.72 10.24 -11.06
C ALA A 29 -3.67 11.28 -10.65
N LYS A 30 -3.10 11.99 -11.62
CA LYS A 30 -1.98 12.93 -11.39
C LYS A 30 -2.37 14.09 -10.47
N GLU A 31 -3.64 14.44 -10.46
CA GLU A 31 -4.23 15.51 -9.65
C GLU A 31 -4.45 15.10 -8.19
N THR A 32 -4.32 13.81 -7.88
CA THR A 32 -4.47 13.26 -6.52
C THR A 32 -3.10 13.09 -5.89
N GLU A 33 -2.86 13.74 -4.75
CA GLU A 33 -1.56 13.65 -4.07
C GLU A 33 -1.32 12.28 -3.43
N SER A 34 -2.33 11.72 -2.76
CA SER A 34 -2.25 10.43 -2.09
C SER A 34 -3.64 9.84 -1.81
N LEU A 35 -3.67 8.57 -1.42
CA LEU A 35 -4.85 7.94 -0.84
C LEU A 35 -4.77 7.94 0.68
N ASN A 36 -5.92 8.01 1.34
CA ASN A 36 -6.03 7.67 2.75
C ASN A 36 -5.48 6.24 3.00
N ALA A 37 -4.80 6.05 4.13
CA ALA A 37 -4.12 4.79 4.45
C ALA A 37 -5.10 3.58 4.51
N GLY A 38 -6.31 3.78 5.03
CA GLY A 38 -7.34 2.75 5.07
C GLY A 38 -7.88 2.38 3.68
N ILE A 39 -8.04 3.37 2.79
CA ILE A 39 -8.41 3.13 1.39
C ILE A 39 -7.30 2.39 0.64
N ALA A 40 -6.04 2.79 0.81
CA ALA A 40 -4.90 2.09 0.23
C ALA A 40 -4.82 0.63 0.71
N ALA A 41 -5.01 0.39 2.01
CA ALA A 41 -5.06 -0.94 2.59
C ALA A 41 -6.20 -1.79 1.99
N SER A 42 -7.39 -1.20 1.85
CA SER A 42 -8.58 -1.88 1.32
C SER A 42 -8.38 -2.33 -0.12
N VAL A 43 -7.83 -1.47 -0.99
CA VAL A 43 -7.52 -1.80 -2.39
C VAL A 43 -6.48 -2.91 -2.47
N ALA A 44 -5.40 -2.83 -1.68
CA ALA A 44 -4.36 -3.84 -1.67
C ALA A 44 -4.87 -5.21 -1.18
N LEU A 45 -5.67 -5.22 -0.10
CA LEU A 45 -6.27 -6.45 0.43
C LEU A 45 -7.27 -7.07 -0.55
N TYR A 46 -8.06 -6.26 -1.27
CA TYR A 46 -8.94 -6.75 -2.31
C TYR A 46 -8.17 -7.48 -3.42
N GLU A 47 -7.07 -6.89 -3.91
CA GLU A 47 -6.27 -7.53 -4.96
C GLU A 47 -5.60 -8.82 -4.46
N VAL A 48 -5.12 -8.85 -3.21
CA VAL A 48 -4.60 -10.08 -2.58
C VAL A 48 -5.69 -11.16 -2.49
N ALA A 49 -6.90 -10.81 -2.07
CA ALA A 49 -8.01 -11.75 -1.98
C ALA A 49 -8.38 -12.29 -3.37
N LYS A 50 -8.50 -11.41 -4.38
CA LYS A 50 -8.78 -11.77 -5.77
C LYS A 50 -7.72 -12.70 -6.37
N ALA A 51 -6.44 -12.45 -6.09
CA ALA A 51 -5.34 -13.30 -6.54
C ALA A 51 -5.37 -14.70 -5.91
N ARG A 52 -5.88 -14.82 -4.68
CA ARG A 52 -6.01 -16.10 -3.96
C ARG A 52 -7.24 -16.93 -4.34
N LEU A 53 -8.27 -16.29 -4.88
CA LEU A 53 -9.50 -16.96 -5.36
C LEU A 53 -9.35 -17.53 -6.77
N LYS A 54 -8.25 -17.21 -7.47
CA LYS A 54 -7.85 -17.85 -8.71
C LYS A 54 -6.99 -19.07 -8.42
#